data_AF-A0A1H0NRP9-F1
#
_entry.id   AF-A0A1H0NRP9-F1
#
_cell.length_a   1.000
_cell.length_b   1.000
_cell.length_c   1.000
_cell.angle_alpha   90.00
_cell.angle_beta   90.00
_cell.angle_gamma   90.00
#
_symmetry.space_group_name_H-M   'P 1'
#
loop_
_entity.id
_entity.type
_entity.pdbx_description
1 polymer ?
#
loop_
_entity_poly.entity_id
_entity_poly.type
_entity_poly.pdbx_seq_one_letter_code
_entity_poly.pdbx_strand_id
1 'polypeptide(L)'
;MAEAPATEYIPVDNTAGQFSSAGAALNHGASLARNDVVVFVHQDVYLHSLAALEEVAGMLLRDHSVGLAGAIGVTPDGRLLGRIRDRVIYLGESSNGLSDVDSLDEVLFMARTEQVILHPLAEARDLSWHAYAVEYGVRLRSLGLRVAATDIPLTHNSLTINLDRLTEAHAWIAKAYPAQMPVETTCGRVQGMSPIRTVPLLGGLFEAHKWRYRWLRESQAAHRLRRQAKAATVLGDIRRDIDEICSAASLDAVLVINAAPIGHPGLPIADPLALNRRDVRFNFLAADQTSMPAFVRSRPEDQSIVVTNIGFQTSGRITEALAGRPVLLGFHENTGPWLLIGPAVASALPYYRTQRSTPFAMRAT
;
A
#
# COMPACT_ATOMS: atom_id res chain seq x y z
N MET A 1 -23.40 4.76 10.64
CA MET A 1 -23.67 6.09 11.23
C MET A 1 -24.11 6.02 12.69
N ALA A 2 -24.83 4.99 13.16
CA ALA A 2 -25.15 4.87 14.60
C ALA A 2 -23.92 4.79 15.52
N GLU A 3 -22.78 4.28 15.02
CA GLU A 3 -21.51 4.16 15.76
C GLU A 3 -20.55 5.34 15.57
N ALA A 4 -20.84 6.26 14.65
CA ALA A 4 -19.99 7.40 14.30
C ALA A 4 -20.88 8.60 13.97
N PRO A 5 -21.51 9.21 14.99
CA PRO A 5 -22.53 10.23 14.81
C PRO A 5 -21.96 11.60 14.40
N ALA A 6 -20.66 11.83 14.56
CA ALA A 6 -20.00 13.07 14.21
C ALA A 6 -19.47 13.08 12.76
N THR A 7 -19.57 11.95 12.06
CA THR A 7 -19.08 11.80 10.69
C THR A 7 -20.13 12.24 9.67
N GLU A 8 -19.73 13.12 8.75
CA GLU A 8 -20.46 13.41 7.52
C GLU A 8 -19.68 12.91 6.28
N TYR A 9 -20.38 12.63 5.19
CA TYR A 9 -19.77 12.19 3.94
C TYR A 9 -20.03 13.22 2.83
N ILE A 10 -18.94 13.70 2.22
CA ILE A 10 -18.97 14.71 1.14
C ILE A 10 -18.32 14.09 -0.10
N PRO A 11 -19.10 13.54 -1.04
CA PRO A 11 -18.55 13.03 -2.28
C PRO A 11 -18.12 14.19 -3.18
N VAL A 12 -16.91 14.12 -3.72
CA VAL A 12 -16.43 15.05 -4.75
C VAL A 12 -16.50 14.35 -6.10
N ASP A 13 -17.47 14.74 -6.92
CA ASP A 13 -17.59 14.22 -8.28
C ASP A 13 -16.52 14.85 -9.19
N ASN A 14 -15.65 14.04 -9.78
CA ASN A 14 -14.75 14.50 -10.84
C ASN A 14 -14.84 13.62 -12.10
N THR A 15 -15.96 12.92 -12.30
CA THR A 15 -16.15 12.01 -13.45
C THR A 15 -16.14 12.74 -14.80
N ALA A 16 -16.52 14.02 -14.82
CA ALA A 16 -16.46 14.89 -15.99
C ALA A 16 -15.15 15.71 -16.09
N GLY A 17 -14.19 15.51 -15.17
CA GLY A 17 -12.91 16.22 -15.17
C GLY A 17 -12.99 17.72 -14.88
N GLN A 18 -13.97 18.14 -14.06
CA GLN A 18 -14.17 19.55 -13.70
C GLN A 18 -13.04 20.13 -12.83
N PHE A 19 -12.29 19.29 -12.12
CA PHE A 19 -11.11 19.66 -11.37
C PHE A 19 -9.83 19.21 -12.09
N SER A 20 -8.87 20.12 -12.21
CA SER A 20 -7.60 19.91 -12.91
C SER A 20 -6.52 19.24 -12.07
N SER A 21 -6.74 19.07 -10.76
CA SER A 21 -5.84 18.42 -9.81
C SER A 21 -6.62 17.81 -8.64
N ALA A 22 -5.97 16.90 -7.92
CA ALA A 22 -6.49 16.37 -6.65
C ALA A 22 -6.67 17.50 -5.63
N GLY A 23 -5.69 18.40 -5.51
CA GLY A 23 -5.76 19.54 -4.58
C GLY A 23 -7.02 20.38 -4.79
N ALA A 24 -7.35 20.73 -6.03
CA ALA A 24 -8.54 21.53 -6.34
C ALA A 24 -9.85 20.81 -5.97
N ALA A 25 -9.95 19.51 -6.31
CA ALA A 25 -11.11 18.69 -5.97
C ALA A 25 -11.29 18.56 -4.44
N LEU A 26 -10.21 18.29 -3.72
CA LEU A 26 -10.23 18.11 -2.27
C LEU A 26 -10.46 19.43 -1.52
N ASN A 27 -9.90 20.55 -1.99
CA ASN A 27 -10.18 21.88 -1.45
C ASN A 27 -11.66 22.24 -1.61
N HIS A 28 -12.27 21.92 -2.76
CA HIS A 28 -13.71 22.10 -2.95
C HIS A 28 -14.51 21.30 -1.92
N GLY A 29 -14.20 20.00 -1.72
CA GLY A 29 -14.83 19.19 -0.68
C GLY A 29 -14.65 19.75 0.73
N ALA A 30 -13.43 20.19 1.06
CA ALA A 30 -13.13 20.80 2.36
C ALA A 30 -13.91 22.10 2.61
N SER A 31 -14.18 22.89 1.57
CA SER A 31 -14.99 24.12 1.70
C SER A 31 -16.47 23.86 2.06
N LEU A 32 -16.94 22.62 1.85
CA LEU A 32 -18.30 22.18 2.17
C LEU A 32 -18.40 21.51 3.55
N ALA A 33 -17.26 21.19 4.16
CA ALA A 33 -17.20 20.49 5.45
C ALA A 33 -17.69 21.39 6.59
N ARG A 34 -18.47 20.83 7.51
CA ARG A 34 -19.03 21.53 8.68
C ARG A 34 -18.33 21.16 9.99
N ASN A 35 -17.53 20.11 9.99
CA ASN A 35 -16.83 19.61 11.17
C ASN A 35 -15.41 20.19 11.29
N ASP A 36 -14.85 20.11 12.49
CA ASP A 36 -13.53 20.69 12.83
C ASP A 36 -12.34 19.95 12.20
N VAL A 37 -12.55 18.72 11.74
CA VAL A 37 -11.56 17.89 11.03
C VAL A 37 -12.14 17.46 9.70
N VAL A 38 -11.34 17.63 8.64
CA VAL A 38 -11.62 17.08 7.32
C VAL A 38 -10.71 15.87 7.09
N VAL A 39 -11.32 14.76 6.66
CA VAL A 39 -10.62 13.55 6.27
C VAL A 39 -10.73 13.42 4.75
N PHE A 40 -9.58 13.36 4.09
CA PHE A 40 -9.47 13.09 2.66
C PHE A 40 -9.23 11.60 2.46
N VAL A 41 -10.06 10.96 1.64
CA VAL A 41 -10.04 9.50 1.43
C VAL A 41 -10.19 9.21 -0.06
N HIS A 42 -9.42 8.26 -0.59
CA HIS A 42 -9.61 7.81 -1.97
C HIS A 42 -10.94 7.06 -2.14
N GLN A 43 -11.50 7.13 -3.36
CA GLN A 43 -12.77 6.48 -3.71
C GLN A 43 -12.73 4.94 -3.66
N ASP A 44 -11.53 4.35 -3.66
CA ASP A 44 -11.29 2.91 -3.64
C ASP A 44 -10.90 2.40 -2.24
N VAL A 45 -11.27 3.11 -1.18
CA VAL A 45 -11.04 2.72 0.21
C VAL A 45 -12.30 2.14 0.87
N TYR A 46 -12.14 1.01 1.53
CA TYR A 46 -13.10 0.47 2.49
C TYR A 46 -12.64 0.81 3.92
N LEU A 47 -13.42 1.59 4.66
CA LEU A 47 -13.15 1.90 6.07
C LEU A 47 -13.78 0.81 6.96
N HIS A 48 -12.95 0.16 7.78
CA HIS A 48 -13.44 -0.90 8.68
C HIS A 48 -14.09 -0.35 9.95
N SER A 49 -13.76 0.88 10.34
CA SER A 49 -14.35 1.52 11.52
C SER A 49 -14.35 3.04 11.38
N LEU A 50 -15.54 3.63 11.30
CA LEU A 50 -15.71 5.08 11.37
C LEU A 50 -15.47 5.61 12.79
N ALA A 51 -15.78 4.82 13.82
CA ALA A 51 -15.50 5.19 15.21
C ALA A 51 -13.98 5.36 15.45
N ALA A 52 -13.16 4.46 14.92
CA ALA A 52 -11.70 4.60 14.98
C ALA A 52 -11.22 5.85 14.23
N LEU A 53 -11.88 6.22 13.12
CA LEU A 53 -11.59 7.46 12.40
C LEU A 53 -11.90 8.70 13.25
N GLU A 54 -13.06 8.72 13.93
CA GLU A 54 -13.44 9.80 14.85
C GLU A 54 -12.49 9.89 16.06
N GLU A 55 -12.02 8.76 16.60
CA GLU A 55 -11.04 8.72 17.68
C GLU A 55 -9.73 9.43 17.29
N VAL A 56 -9.23 9.15 16.09
CA VAL A 56 -8.01 9.78 15.55
C VAL A 56 -8.23 11.26 15.27
N ALA A 57 -9.39 11.65 14.71
CA ALA A 57 -9.76 13.05 14.55
C ALA A 57 -9.76 13.77 15.92
N GLY A 58 -10.30 13.13 16.96
CA GLY A 58 -10.27 13.64 18.33
C GLY A 58 -8.83 13.76 18.89
N MET A 59 -7.92 12.87 18.52
CA MET A 59 -6.50 13.00 18.88
C MET A 59 -5.87 14.23 18.22
N LEU A 60 -6.14 14.46 16.94
CA LEU A 60 -5.65 15.62 16.19
C LEU A 60 -6.19 16.96 16.74
N LEU A 61 -7.42 16.96 17.26
CA LEU A 61 -7.99 18.14 17.93
C LEU A 61 -7.36 18.42 19.31
N ARG A 62 -6.84 17.39 19.99
CA ARG A 62 -6.17 17.54 21.30
C ARG A 62 -4.69 17.91 21.17
N ASP A 63 -4.01 17.45 20.12
CA ASP A 63 -2.60 17.75 19.86
C ASP A 63 -2.43 18.74 18.70
N HIS A 64 -2.44 20.04 19.02
CA HIS A 64 -2.22 21.11 18.05
C HIS A 64 -0.79 21.16 17.47
N SER A 65 0.17 20.39 18.02
CA SER A 65 1.51 20.29 17.42
C SER A 65 1.52 19.46 16.14
N VAL A 66 0.51 18.60 15.95
CA VAL A 66 0.35 17.78 14.74
C VAL A 66 -0.48 18.56 13.73
N GLY A 67 0.08 18.85 12.57
CA GLY A 67 -0.59 19.50 11.45
C GLY A 67 -1.38 18.53 10.57
N LEU A 68 -0.90 17.29 10.45
CA LEU A 68 -1.43 16.31 9.52
C LEU A 68 -1.35 14.91 10.13
N ALA A 69 -2.44 14.16 10.07
CA ALA A 69 -2.49 12.76 10.48
C ALA A 69 -2.93 11.87 9.32
N GLY A 70 -2.51 10.60 9.26
CA GLY A 70 -2.97 9.68 8.20
C GLY A 70 -2.82 8.21 8.56
N ALA A 71 -3.40 7.36 7.71
CA ALA A 71 -3.50 5.91 7.96
C ALA A 71 -2.18 5.16 7.75
N ILE A 72 -1.32 5.68 6.89
CA ILE A 72 0.02 5.13 6.65
C ILE A 72 0.97 6.25 6.24
N GLY A 73 2.19 6.21 6.76
CA GLY A 73 3.25 7.17 6.45
C GLY A 73 4.63 6.53 6.46
N VAL A 74 5.61 7.29 6.01
CA VAL A 74 7.00 6.84 5.91
C VAL A 74 7.87 7.65 6.85
N THR A 75 8.66 6.99 7.68
CA THR A 75 9.63 7.63 8.58
C THR A 75 10.91 8.05 7.85
N PRO A 76 11.76 8.90 8.45
CA PRO A 76 13.04 9.31 7.85
C PRO A 76 14.01 8.15 7.52
N ASP A 77 13.88 7.00 8.21
CA ASP A 77 14.64 5.78 7.94
C ASP A 77 13.95 4.83 6.94
N GLY A 78 12.82 5.23 6.37
CA GLY A 78 12.11 4.49 5.32
C GLY A 78 11.15 3.40 5.82
N ARG A 79 10.83 3.37 7.12
CA ARG A 79 9.83 2.43 7.67
C ARG A 79 8.42 2.94 7.41
N LEU A 80 7.51 2.01 7.19
CA LEU A 80 6.08 2.30 7.04
C LEU A 80 5.41 2.21 8.42
N LEU A 81 4.87 3.33 8.91
CA LEU A 81 4.08 3.39 10.13
C LEU A 81 2.60 3.59 9.81
N GLY A 82 1.74 3.02 10.63
CA GLY A 82 0.32 2.87 10.34
C GLY A 82 0.08 1.58 9.57
N ARG A 83 -1.00 0.86 9.90
CA ARG A 83 -1.31 -0.45 9.31
C ARG A 83 -2.57 -0.41 8.47
N ILE A 84 -2.42 -0.74 7.19
CA ILE A 84 -3.52 -0.86 6.22
C ILE A 84 -3.49 -2.20 5.48
N ARG A 85 -4.60 -2.57 4.84
CA ARG A 85 -4.62 -3.62 3.81
C ARG A 85 -4.56 -2.93 2.45
N ASP A 86 -3.46 -3.10 1.73
CA ASP A 86 -3.33 -2.66 0.35
C ASP A 86 -3.58 -3.86 -0.57
N ARG A 87 -4.73 -3.84 -1.25
CA ARG A 87 -5.23 -4.91 -2.11
C ARG A 87 -5.26 -6.23 -1.36
N VAL A 88 -4.30 -7.11 -1.62
CA VAL A 88 -4.25 -8.48 -1.06
C VAL A 88 -3.24 -8.66 0.07
N ILE A 89 -2.58 -7.60 0.55
CA ILE A 89 -1.59 -7.68 1.63
C ILE A 89 -1.83 -6.65 2.73
N TYR A 90 -1.36 -6.94 3.94
CA TYR A 90 -1.12 -5.91 4.95
C TYR A 90 0.19 -5.18 4.68
N LEU A 91 0.15 -3.86 4.84
CA LEU A 91 1.30 -2.95 4.81
C LEU A 91 1.47 -2.25 6.15
N GLY A 92 2.72 -1.92 6.45
CA GLY A 92 3.07 -1.08 7.58
C GLY A 92 3.06 -1.76 8.95
N GLU A 93 3.74 -1.09 9.87
CA GLU A 93 3.83 -1.46 11.27
C GLU A 93 2.73 -0.74 12.06
N SER A 94 2.16 -1.44 13.05
CA SER A 94 1.19 -0.83 13.95
C SER A 94 1.86 0.27 14.74
N SER A 95 1.14 1.36 14.92
CA SER A 95 1.59 2.55 15.62
C SER A 95 0.62 2.89 16.74
N ASN A 96 1.17 3.23 17.91
CA ASN A 96 0.36 3.66 19.04
C ASN A 96 0.22 5.17 19.01
N GLY A 97 -1.00 5.64 18.84
CA GLY A 97 -1.30 7.06 18.75
C GLY A 97 -0.64 7.74 17.54
N LEU A 98 -0.44 9.06 17.61
CA LEU A 98 0.11 9.87 16.51
C LEU A 98 1.64 9.77 16.50
N SER A 99 2.17 8.94 15.61
CA SER A 99 3.61 8.69 15.47
C SER A 99 4.23 9.50 14.33
N ASP A 100 5.34 10.19 14.60
CA ASP A 100 5.96 11.08 13.61
C ASP A 100 6.46 10.34 12.37
N VAL A 101 6.18 10.93 11.20
CA VAL A 101 6.61 10.45 9.89
C VAL A 101 7.10 11.63 9.04
N ASP A 102 7.90 11.32 8.03
CA ASP A 102 8.37 12.30 7.04
C ASP A 102 7.26 12.73 6.10
N SER A 103 6.42 11.77 5.67
CA SER A 103 5.27 12.00 4.80
C SER A 103 4.16 10.97 5.01
N LEU A 104 2.99 11.26 4.46
CA LEU A 104 1.81 10.39 4.47
C LEU A 104 1.45 9.98 3.04
N ASP A 105 0.90 8.77 2.91
CA ASP A 105 0.27 8.33 1.68
C ASP A 105 -1.07 9.05 1.46
N GLU A 106 -1.43 9.28 0.20
CA GLU A 106 -2.64 9.99 -0.15
C GLU A 106 -3.92 9.20 0.11
N VAL A 107 -3.84 7.88 0.30
CA VAL A 107 -5.00 6.99 0.45
C VAL A 107 -5.97 7.46 1.53
N LEU A 108 -5.44 7.95 2.66
CA LEU A 108 -6.20 8.59 3.72
C LEU A 108 -5.30 9.48 4.59
N PHE A 109 -5.64 10.76 4.66
CA PHE A 109 -5.08 11.71 5.61
C PHE A 109 -6.13 12.71 6.08
N MET A 110 -5.86 13.39 7.20
CA MET A 110 -6.78 14.33 7.82
C MET A 110 -6.03 15.52 8.41
N ALA A 111 -6.71 16.65 8.40
CA ALA A 111 -6.24 17.91 8.96
C ALA A 111 -7.41 18.66 9.60
N ARG A 112 -7.10 19.62 10.47
CA ARG A 112 -8.12 20.54 10.97
C ARG A 112 -8.69 21.37 9.83
N THR A 113 -10.01 21.51 9.78
CA THR A 113 -10.70 22.23 8.70
C THR A 113 -10.21 23.68 8.61
N GLU A 114 -10.06 24.38 9.74
CA GLU A 114 -9.52 25.75 9.77
C GLU A 114 -8.12 25.85 9.11
N GLN A 115 -7.29 24.83 9.28
CA GLN A 115 -5.94 24.80 8.74
C GLN A 115 -5.96 24.55 7.23
N VAL A 116 -6.87 23.71 6.74
CA VAL A 116 -7.06 23.52 5.30
C VAL A 116 -7.61 24.78 4.66
N ILE A 117 -8.51 25.52 5.31
CA ILE A 117 -9.01 26.79 4.78
C ILE A 117 -7.90 27.86 4.74
N LEU A 118 -7.08 27.95 5.79
CA LEU A 118 -5.98 28.91 5.86
C LEU A 118 -4.80 28.52 4.95
N HIS A 119 -4.54 27.23 4.81
CA HIS A 119 -3.48 26.64 4.03
C HIS A 119 -4.05 25.52 3.15
N PRO A 120 -4.74 25.85 2.04
CA PRO A 120 -5.37 24.87 1.16
C PRO A 120 -4.35 23.96 0.50
N LEU A 121 -4.77 22.75 0.09
CA LEU A 121 -3.90 21.85 -0.66
C LEU A 121 -3.42 22.53 -1.95
N ALA A 122 -2.18 22.26 -2.36
CA ALA A 122 -1.64 22.87 -3.55
C ALA A 122 -2.36 22.35 -4.81
N GLU A 123 -2.82 23.27 -5.65
CA GLU A 123 -3.55 22.97 -6.90
C GLU A 123 -2.62 22.94 -8.13
N ALA A 124 -1.30 22.92 -7.89
CA ALA A 124 -0.30 22.94 -8.94
C ALA A 124 -0.48 21.74 -9.88
N ARG A 125 -0.53 22.02 -11.19
CA ARG A 125 -0.66 20.99 -12.22
C ARG A 125 0.46 19.93 -12.14
N ASP A 126 1.63 20.29 -11.64
CA ASP A 126 2.77 19.38 -11.50
C ASP A 126 2.62 18.39 -10.33
N LEU A 127 1.82 18.72 -9.32
CA LEU A 127 1.37 17.76 -8.32
C LEU A 127 0.27 16.86 -8.89
N SER A 128 -0.54 17.37 -9.84
CA SER A 128 -1.52 16.56 -10.58
C SER A 128 -2.41 15.74 -9.64
N TRP A 129 -2.33 14.42 -9.70
CA TRP A 129 -3.03 13.44 -8.85
C TRP A 129 -2.07 12.67 -7.92
N HIS A 130 -0.87 13.21 -7.66
CA HIS A 130 0.21 12.57 -6.92
C HIS A 130 0.86 13.52 -5.90
N ALA A 131 1.48 12.94 -4.87
CA ALA A 131 2.32 13.63 -3.88
C ALA A 131 1.64 14.81 -3.15
N TYR A 132 0.31 14.94 -3.18
CA TYR A 132 -0.38 16.08 -2.60
C TYR A 132 -0.46 15.99 -1.07
N ALA A 133 -0.55 14.78 -0.50
CA ALA A 133 -0.40 14.58 0.94
C ALA A 133 1.06 14.81 1.39
N VAL A 134 2.02 14.37 0.57
CA VAL A 134 3.45 14.60 0.79
C VAL A 134 3.76 16.10 0.81
N GLU A 135 3.34 16.82 -0.23
CA GLU A 135 3.50 18.27 -0.34
C GLU A 135 2.90 18.98 0.88
N TYR A 136 1.67 18.62 1.23
CA TYR A 136 0.98 19.28 2.31
C TYR A 136 1.68 19.04 3.65
N GLY A 137 2.12 17.80 3.90
CA GLY A 137 2.93 17.47 5.08
C GLY A 137 4.24 18.26 5.14
N VAL A 138 4.98 18.34 4.03
CA VAL A 138 6.24 19.09 3.93
C VAL A 138 6.03 20.59 4.18
N ARG A 139 4.94 21.16 3.66
CA ARG A 139 4.55 22.54 3.90
C ARG A 139 4.22 22.79 5.37
N LEU A 140 3.42 21.93 5.99
CA LEU A 140 3.07 22.06 7.42
C LEU A 140 4.29 21.90 8.32
N ARG A 141 5.23 21.02 7.99
CA ARG A 141 6.54 20.95 8.66
C ARG A 141 7.35 22.23 8.56
N SER A 142 7.27 22.93 7.43
CA SER A 142 7.89 24.25 7.26
C SER A 142 7.26 25.33 8.14
N LEU A 143 6.04 25.09 8.64
CA LEU A 143 5.36 25.92 9.63
C LEU A 143 5.62 25.45 11.08
N GLY A 144 6.50 24.48 11.29
CA GLY A 144 6.83 23.93 12.61
C GLY A 144 5.85 22.89 13.13
N LEU A 145 4.94 22.39 12.29
CA LEU A 145 3.97 21.36 12.66
C LEU A 145 4.49 19.95 12.36
N ARG A 146 4.04 18.97 13.13
CA ARG A 146 4.35 17.55 12.93
C ARG A 146 3.43 16.91 11.90
N VAL A 147 3.93 15.90 11.21
CA VAL A 147 3.16 14.99 10.35
C VAL A 147 3.22 13.62 11.00
N ALA A 148 2.07 12.99 11.21
CA ALA A 148 1.98 11.76 11.99
C ALA A 148 1.16 10.68 11.28
N ALA A 149 1.59 9.43 11.39
CA ALA A 149 0.79 8.28 11.02
C ALA A 149 0.19 7.62 12.27
N THR A 150 -0.96 6.98 12.10
CA THR A 150 -1.58 6.16 13.13
C THR A 150 -2.40 5.03 12.49
N ASP A 151 -2.79 4.04 13.29
CA ASP A 151 -3.59 2.92 12.80
C ASP A 151 -5.04 3.34 12.57
N ILE A 152 -5.39 3.55 11.29
CA ILE A 152 -6.77 3.77 10.84
C ILE A 152 -7.19 2.53 10.03
N PRO A 153 -8.04 1.64 10.57
CA PRO A 153 -8.38 0.38 9.94
C PRO A 153 -9.05 0.57 8.57
N LEU A 154 -8.30 0.33 7.48
CA LEU A 154 -8.82 0.47 6.11
C LEU A 154 -8.30 -0.61 5.15
N THR A 155 -9.04 -0.84 4.07
CA THR A 155 -8.58 -1.59 2.91
C THR A 155 -8.56 -0.69 1.68
N HIS A 156 -7.37 -0.47 1.11
CA HIS A 156 -7.18 0.19 -0.18
C HIS A 156 -7.37 -0.83 -1.30
N ASN A 157 -8.48 -0.73 -2.02
CA ASN A 157 -8.90 -1.68 -3.04
C ASN A 157 -8.58 -1.20 -4.47
N SER A 158 -7.45 -0.55 -4.67
CA SER A 158 -7.11 0.03 -5.98
C SER A 158 -6.86 -1.02 -7.06
N LEU A 159 -7.34 -0.74 -8.28
CA LEU A 159 -7.17 -1.59 -9.47
C LEU A 159 -5.93 -1.22 -10.30
N THR A 160 -5.32 -0.07 -10.04
CA THR A 160 -4.18 0.42 -10.82
C THR A 160 -3.10 0.97 -9.90
N ILE A 161 -1.90 1.17 -10.46
CA ILE A 161 -0.85 1.99 -9.85
C ILE A 161 -0.56 3.06 -10.90
N ASN A 162 -1.14 4.25 -10.71
CA ASN A 162 -0.76 5.38 -11.54
C ASN A 162 0.55 5.96 -11.00
N LEU A 163 1.59 5.97 -11.82
CA LEU A 163 2.87 6.65 -11.52
C LEU A 163 3.12 7.79 -12.50
N ASP A 164 2.13 8.11 -13.34
CA ASP A 164 2.25 9.16 -14.34
C ASP A 164 2.53 10.50 -13.65
N ARG A 165 3.53 11.21 -14.13
CA ARG A 165 3.96 12.51 -13.59
C ARG A 165 4.44 12.54 -12.13
N LEU A 166 4.67 11.39 -11.50
CA LEU A 166 5.19 11.32 -10.13
C LEU A 166 6.57 11.99 -9.99
N THR A 167 7.41 11.89 -11.03
CA THR A 167 8.75 12.49 -11.03
C THR A 167 8.66 14.02 -11.04
N GLU A 168 7.74 14.57 -11.83
CA GLU A 168 7.43 16.00 -11.88
C GLU A 168 6.91 16.50 -10.54
N ALA A 169 6.03 15.74 -9.89
CA ALA A 169 5.53 16.08 -8.56
C ALA A 169 6.66 16.13 -7.52
N HIS A 170 7.54 15.11 -7.51
CA HIS A 170 8.73 15.10 -6.65
C HIS A 170 9.68 16.29 -6.94
N ALA A 171 9.93 16.59 -8.21
CA ALA A 171 10.79 17.71 -8.60
C ALA A 171 10.20 19.07 -8.16
N TRP A 172 8.87 19.22 -8.27
CA TRP A 172 8.17 20.41 -7.81
C TRP A 172 8.31 20.59 -6.29
N ILE A 173 8.09 19.53 -5.51
CA ILE A 173 8.23 19.56 -4.04
C ILE A 173 9.66 19.93 -3.64
N ALA A 174 10.66 19.29 -4.27
CA ALA A 174 12.08 19.56 -3.98
C ALA A 174 12.47 21.02 -4.25
N LYS A 175 11.87 21.64 -5.28
CA LYS A 175 12.08 23.04 -5.63
C LYS A 175 11.35 23.99 -4.68
N ALA A 176 10.12 23.66 -4.30
CA ALA A 176 9.29 24.50 -3.43
C ALA A 176 9.78 24.50 -1.97
N TYR A 177 10.29 23.36 -1.49
CA TYR A 177 10.65 23.15 -0.09
C TYR A 177 12.08 22.60 0.09
N PRO A 178 13.12 23.29 -0.41
CA PRO A 178 14.49 22.77 -0.40
C PRO A 178 15.02 22.50 1.02
N ALA A 179 14.58 23.27 2.01
CA ALA A 179 15.01 23.12 3.42
C ALA A 179 14.43 21.88 4.11
N GLN A 180 13.37 21.27 3.56
CA GLN A 180 12.76 20.06 4.09
C GLN A 180 13.34 18.79 3.45
N MET A 181 14.21 18.94 2.46
CA MET A 181 14.76 17.81 1.74
C MET A 181 15.92 17.16 2.51
N PRO A 182 16.11 15.83 2.37
CA PRO A 182 15.26 14.89 1.62
C PRO A 182 14.00 14.47 2.38
N VAL A 183 13.00 13.96 1.66
CA VAL A 183 11.75 13.42 2.25
C VAL A 183 11.52 12.01 1.73
N GLU A 184 11.31 11.05 2.63
CA GLU A 184 10.91 9.68 2.28
C GLU A 184 9.39 9.59 2.07
N THR A 185 8.94 8.88 1.01
CA THR A 185 7.52 8.69 0.63
C THR A 185 7.22 7.24 0.28
N THR A 186 5.94 6.87 0.24
CA THR A 186 5.51 5.50 -0.12
C THR A 186 5.88 5.12 -1.56
N CYS A 187 6.13 6.13 -2.40
CA CYS A 187 6.48 5.98 -3.80
C CYS A 187 7.93 6.39 -4.10
N GLY A 188 8.78 6.54 -3.08
CA GLY A 188 10.22 6.74 -3.21
C GLY A 188 10.73 7.94 -2.41
N ARG A 189 11.93 8.43 -2.77
CA ARG A 189 12.57 9.53 -2.05
C ARG A 189 12.55 10.81 -2.87
N VAL A 190 12.06 11.89 -2.28
CA VAL A 190 12.22 13.24 -2.83
C VAL A 190 13.60 13.76 -2.42
N GLN A 191 14.47 13.97 -3.41
CA GLN A 191 15.82 14.48 -3.18
C GLN A 191 15.86 15.99 -3.39
N GLY A 192 16.66 16.69 -2.58
CA GLY A 192 16.95 18.10 -2.81
C GLY A 192 17.69 18.34 -4.12
N MET A 193 17.53 19.54 -4.69
CA MET A 193 18.31 19.96 -5.84
C MET A 193 19.77 20.17 -5.39
N SER A 194 20.66 19.22 -5.69
CA SER A 194 22.10 19.44 -5.50
C SER A 194 22.58 20.55 -6.45
N PRO A 195 23.27 21.60 -5.96
CA PRO A 195 23.82 22.67 -6.80
C PRO A 195 24.99 22.22 -7.70
N ILE A 196 25.43 20.96 -7.60
CA ILE A 196 26.52 20.39 -8.41
C ILE A 196 26.07 19.07 -9.03
N ARG A 197 25.76 19.09 -10.33
CA ARG A 197 25.76 17.88 -11.17
C ARG A 197 26.42 18.16 -12.52
N THR A 198 27.71 18.49 -12.47
CA THR A 198 28.64 18.37 -13.59
C THR A 198 29.46 17.08 -13.47
N VAL A 199 28.82 15.89 -13.55
CA VAL A 199 29.42 14.68 -14.19
C VAL A 199 28.29 13.72 -14.61
N PRO A 200 27.84 13.71 -15.89
CA PRO A 200 26.75 12.83 -16.35
C PRO A 200 27.15 11.37 -16.64
N LEU A 201 28.41 10.97 -16.43
CA LEU A 201 28.95 9.75 -17.07
C LEU A 201 29.04 8.50 -16.19
N LEU A 202 29.09 8.62 -14.86
CA LEU A 202 29.25 7.46 -13.95
C LEU A 202 27.97 7.07 -13.18
N GLY A 203 27.07 8.01 -12.90
CA GLY A 203 25.83 7.73 -12.15
C GLY A 203 24.77 6.96 -12.95
N GLY A 204 24.69 7.19 -14.26
CA GLY A 204 23.69 6.55 -15.13
C GLY A 204 23.89 5.04 -15.28
N LEU A 205 25.13 4.56 -15.25
CA LEU A 205 25.45 3.13 -15.36
C LEU A 205 25.04 2.35 -14.11
N PHE A 206 25.21 2.92 -12.91
CA PHE A 206 24.76 2.27 -11.67
C PHE A 206 23.24 2.24 -11.55
N GLU A 207 22.53 3.32 -11.87
CA GLU A 207 21.06 3.34 -11.91
C GLU A 207 20.49 2.33 -12.93
N ALA A 208 21.11 2.23 -14.12
CA ALA A 208 20.75 1.26 -15.15
C ALA A 208 20.96 -0.21 -14.72
N HIS A 209 21.68 -0.46 -13.62
CA HIS A 209 21.95 -1.79 -13.08
C HIS A 209 21.37 -2.05 -11.69
N LYS A 210 20.75 -1.07 -11.02
CA LYS A 210 20.09 -1.28 -9.71
C LYS A 210 19.04 -2.39 -9.76
N TRP A 211 18.30 -2.48 -10.87
CA TRP A 211 17.33 -3.55 -11.07
C TRP A 211 17.98 -4.94 -11.06
N ARG A 212 19.23 -5.08 -11.53
CA ARG A 212 19.96 -6.36 -11.50
C ARG A 212 20.35 -6.75 -10.08
N TYR A 213 20.77 -5.78 -9.27
CA TYR A 213 21.07 -6.01 -7.86
C TYR A 213 19.82 -6.42 -7.09
N ARG A 214 18.71 -5.70 -7.27
CA ARG A 214 17.40 -6.08 -6.69
C ARG A 214 17.00 -7.48 -7.13
N TRP A 215 17.04 -7.74 -8.44
CA TRP A 215 16.73 -9.05 -9.00
C TRP A 215 17.59 -10.17 -8.41
N LEU A 216 18.90 -9.95 -8.22
CA LEU A 216 19.80 -10.92 -7.59
C LEU A 216 19.44 -11.15 -6.11
N ARG A 217 19.14 -10.10 -5.36
CA ARG A 217 18.71 -10.18 -3.96
C ARG A 217 17.39 -10.96 -3.81
N GLU A 218 16.40 -10.64 -4.64
CA GLU A 218 15.13 -11.35 -4.68
C GLU A 218 15.33 -12.81 -5.15
N SER A 219 16.24 -13.06 -6.09
CA SER A 219 16.60 -14.42 -6.51
C SER A 219 17.15 -15.25 -5.36
N GLN A 220 17.99 -14.69 -4.49
CA GLN A 220 18.48 -15.40 -3.30
C GLN A 220 17.34 -15.77 -2.35
N ALA A 221 16.38 -14.87 -2.13
CA ALA A 221 15.19 -15.16 -1.34
C ALA A 221 14.32 -16.27 -1.98
N ALA A 222 14.12 -16.21 -3.30
CA ALA A 222 13.42 -17.24 -4.05
C ALA A 222 14.10 -18.62 -3.95
N HIS A 223 15.43 -18.69 -4.01
CA HIS A 223 16.18 -19.94 -3.76
C HIS A 223 15.91 -20.50 -2.35
N ARG A 224 15.84 -19.63 -1.34
CA ARG A 224 15.52 -20.03 0.03
C ARG A 224 14.09 -20.59 0.13
N LEU A 225 13.11 -19.94 -0.50
CA LEU A 225 11.73 -20.43 -0.57
C LEU A 225 11.64 -21.78 -1.27
N ARG A 226 12.28 -21.91 -2.44
CA ARG A 226 12.25 -23.16 -3.22
C ARG A 226 12.82 -24.34 -2.45
N ARG A 227 13.90 -24.14 -1.68
CA ARG A 227 14.49 -25.19 -0.84
C ARG A 227 13.53 -25.68 0.25
N GLN A 228 12.71 -24.79 0.80
CA GLN A 228 11.78 -25.12 1.88
C GLN A 228 10.47 -25.73 1.36
N ALA A 229 9.98 -25.29 0.21
CA ALA A 229 8.63 -25.63 -0.25
C ALA A 229 8.59 -26.52 -1.50
N LYS A 230 9.70 -26.71 -2.23
CA LYS A 230 9.80 -27.57 -3.43
C LYS A 230 8.73 -27.33 -4.52
N ALA A 231 8.19 -26.12 -4.65
CA ALA A 231 7.23 -25.76 -5.70
C ALA A 231 7.83 -24.80 -6.73
N ALA A 232 7.09 -24.55 -7.82
CA ALA A 232 7.41 -23.50 -8.79
C ALA A 232 7.60 -22.16 -8.06
N THR A 233 8.65 -21.43 -8.39
CA THR A 233 9.02 -20.19 -7.68
C THR A 233 9.31 -19.07 -8.67
N VAL A 234 8.67 -17.92 -8.46
CA VAL A 234 8.78 -16.74 -9.33
C VAL A 234 9.16 -15.48 -8.53
N LEU A 235 9.64 -14.47 -9.24
CA LEU A 235 9.77 -13.11 -8.73
C LEU A 235 8.62 -12.27 -9.27
N GLY A 236 7.86 -11.65 -8.37
CA GLY A 236 6.64 -10.92 -8.75
C GLY A 236 5.89 -10.38 -7.53
N ASP A 237 5.17 -9.28 -7.74
CA ASP A 237 4.35 -8.66 -6.72
C ASP A 237 2.89 -9.03 -6.95
N ILE A 238 2.39 -10.01 -6.21
CA ILE A 238 1.03 -10.54 -6.37
C ILE A 238 -0.06 -9.46 -6.29
N ARG A 239 0.20 -8.33 -5.60
CA ARG A 239 -0.72 -7.18 -5.58
C ARG A 239 -1.03 -6.63 -6.97
N ARG A 240 -0.06 -6.69 -7.88
CA ARG A 240 -0.17 -6.14 -9.24
C ARG A 240 -0.70 -7.15 -10.23
N ASP A 241 -0.46 -8.43 -9.96
CA ASP A 241 -0.68 -9.49 -10.93
C ASP A 241 -2.02 -10.20 -10.70
N ILE A 242 -2.57 -10.19 -9.48
CA ILE A 242 -3.70 -11.04 -9.10
C ILE A 242 -4.96 -10.79 -9.93
N ASP A 243 -5.29 -9.54 -10.27
CA ASP A 243 -6.51 -9.25 -11.03
C ASP A 243 -6.43 -9.81 -12.46
N GLU A 244 -5.25 -9.73 -13.10
CA GLU A 244 -5.01 -10.31 -14.42
C GLU A 244 -5.00 -11.84 -14.35
N ILE A 245 -4.39 -12.41 -13.32
CA ILE A 245 -4.39 -13.86 -13.09
C ILE A 245 -5.82 -14.38 -12.91
N CYS A 246 -6.64 -13.72 -12.09
CA CYS A 246 -8.03 -14.12 -11.87
C CYS A 246 -8.87 -13.99 -13.15
N SER A 247 -8.67 -12.91 -13.92
CA SER A 247 -9.31 -12.72 -15.22
C SER A 247 -8.95 -13.83 -16.21
N ALA A 248 -7.65 -14.13 -16.37
CA ALA A 248 -7.17 -15.20 -17.25
C ALA A 248 -7.56 -16.61 -16.79
N ALA A 249 -7.84 -16.78 -15.50
CA ALA A 249 -8.39 -18.02 -14.94
C ALA A 249 -9.93 -18.08 -14.97
N SER A 250 -10.60 -17.01 -15.42
CA SER A 250 -12.07 -16.90 -15.45
C SER A 250 -12.71 -17.26 -14.10
N LEU A 251 -12.13 -16.74 -13.01
CA LEU A 251 -12.62 -17.01 -11.66
C LEU A 251 -13.80 -16.10 -11.31
N ASP A 252 -14.84 -16.66 -10.73
CA ASP A 252 -15.92 -15.86 -10.10
C ASP A 252 -15.49 -15.33 -8.73
N ALA A 253 -14.60 -16.06 -8.04
CA ALA A 253 -14.14 -15.71 -6.71
C ALA A 253 -12.73 -16.22 -6.41
N VAL A 254 -12.04 -15.50 -5.53
CA VAL A 254 -10.74 -15.91 -4.96
C VAL A 254 -10.75 -15.69 -3.44
N LEU A 255 -10.11 -16.60 -2.71
CA LEU A 255 -9.91 -16.45 -1.28
C LEU A 255 -8.52 -15.87 -1.01
N VAL A 256 -8.44 -14.75 -0.31
CA VAL A 256 -7.20 -14.15 0.18
C VAL A 256 -7.08 -14.42 1.67
N ILE A 257 -5.99 -15.03 2.09
CA ILE A 257 -5.69 -15.30 3.49
C ILE A 257 -4.42 -14.54 3.87
N ASN A 258 -4.58 -13.46 4.63
CA ASN A 258 -3.45 -12.74 5.18
C ASN A 258 -3.00 -13.44 6.48
N ALA A 259 -1.70 -13.65 6.65
CA ALA A 259 -1.19 -13.97 7.96
C ALA A 259 -1.44 -12.80 8.92
N ALA A 260 -2.12 -13.10 10.03
CA ALA A 260 -2.46 -12.12 11.04
C ALA A 260 -1.19 -11.45 11.58
N PRO A 261 -1.19 -10.13 11.78
CA PRO A 261 -0.07 -9.45 12.41
C PRO A 261 0.15 -10.02 13.82
N ILE A 262 1.38 -10.44 14.11
CA ILE A 262 1.75 -10.98 15.42
C ILE A 262 1.45 -9.93 16.50
N GLY A 263 0.75 -10.32 17.56
CA GLY A 263 0.55 -9.49 18.77
C GLY A 263 -0.71 -8.61 18.80
N HIS A 264 -1.60 -8.66 17.81
CA HIS A 264 -2.84 -7.86 17.81
C HIS A 264 -4.11 -8.67 17.47
N PRO A 265 -4.59 -9.52 18.39
CA PRO A 265 -5.91 -10.12 18.24
C PRO A 265 -7.00 -9.02 18.25
N GLY A 266 -7.92 -9.06 17.28
CA GLY A 266 -9.08 -8.16 17.24
C GLY A 266 -8.91 -6.83 16.50
N LEU A 267 -7.93 -6.69 15.60
CA LEU A 267 -7.90 -5.53 14.71
C LEU A 267 -9.07 -5.59 13.72
N PRO A 268 -9.90 -4.53 13.58
CA PRO A 268 -11.02 -4.52 12.63
C PRO A 268 -10.61 -4.86 11.20
N ILE A 269 -9.38 -4.49 10.82
CA ILE A 269 -8.83 -4.81 9.50
C ILE A 269 -8.72 -6.32 9.23
N ALA A 270 -8.65 -7.14 10.28
CA ALA A 270 -8.54 -8.60 10.18
C ALA A 270 -9.90 -9.31 10.07
N ASP A 271 -11.00 -8.58 10.22
CA ASP A 271 -12.34 -9.14 10.10
C ASP A 271 -12.60 -9.63 8.66
N PRO A 272 -13.42 -10.70 8.50
CA PRO A 272 -13.80 -11.19 7.18
C PRO A 272 -14.40 -10.08 6.33
N LEU A 273 -13.88 -9.92 5.12
CA LEU A 273 -14.32 -8.90 4.18
C LEU A 273 -14.54 -9.53 2.80
N ALA A 274 -15.57 -9.10 2.08
CA ALA A 274 -15.72 -9.43 0.67
C ALA A 274 -15.76 -8.14 -0.15
N LEU A 275 -14.85 -7.99 -1.11
CA LEU A 275 -14.83 -6.87 -2.05
C LEU A 275 -14.81 -7.40 -3.48
N ASN A 276 -15.43 -6.66 -4.39
CA ASN A 276 -15.29 -6.94 -5.81
C ASN A 276 -14.04 -6.22 -6.35
N ARG A 277 -13.31 -6.90 -7.21
CA ARG A 277 -12.23 -6.33 -8.02
C ARG A 277 -12.48 -6.74 -9.46
N ARG A 278 -12.91 -5.77 -10.27
CA ARG A 278 -13.54 -6.03 -11.58
C ARG A 278 -14.74 -6.98 -11.39
N ASP A 279 -14.79 -8.06 -12.16
CA ASP A 279 -15.87 -9.05 -12.12
C ASP A 279 -15.61 -10.21 -11.15
N VAL A 280 -14.54 -10.14 -10.34
CA VAL A 280 -14.13 -11.21 -9.42
C VAL A 280 -14.39 -10.82 -7.97
N ARG A 281 -15.01 -11.71 -7.20
CA ARG A 281 -15.22 -11.53 -5.77
C ARG A 281 -14.01 -11.99 -4.95
N PHE A 282 -13.36 -11.06 -4.26
CA PHE A 282 -12.27 -11.34 -3.34
C PHE A 282 -12.82 -11.48 -1.93
N ASN A 283 -12.65 -12.65 -1.33
CA ASN A 283 -12.99 -12.88 0.08
C ASN A 283 -11.70 -12.87 0.89
N PHE A 284 -11.61 -11.98 1.87
CA PHE A 284 -10.43 -11.77 2.71
C PHE A 284 -10.67 -12.42 4.08
N LEU A 285 -9.69 -13.18 4.53
CA LEU A 285 -9.62 -13.75 5.87
C LEU A 285 -8.24 -13.47 6.47
N ALA A 286 -8.17 -13.43 7.79
CA ALA A 286 -6.91 -13.46 8.51
C ALA A 286 -6.74 -14.81 9.24
N ALA A 287 -5.52 -15.31 9.31
CA ALA A 287 -5.20 -16.50 10.09
C ALA A 287 -3.81 -16.40 10.73
N ASP A 288 -3.64 -17.00 11.91
CA ASP A 288 -2.33 -17.07 12.54
C ASP A 288 -1.38 -17.97 11.72
N GLN A 289 -0.10 -17.60 11.64
CA GLN A 289 0.89 -18.32 10.83
C GLN A 289 1.06 -19.79 11.24
N THR A 290 0.84 -20.14 12.51
CA THR A 290 0.94 -21.53 12.99
C THR A 290 -0.26 -22.37 12.56
N SER A 291 -1.45 -21.77 12.49
CA SER A 291 -2.69 -22.41 12.05
C SER A 291 -2.85 -22.47 10.53
N MET A 292 -2.12 -21.61 9.80
CA MET A 292 -2.22 -21.41 8.36
C MET A 292 -2.18 -22.71 7.53
N PRO A 293 -1.25 -23.67 7.75
CA PRO A 293 -1.22 -24.90 6.95
C PRO A 293 -2.51 -25.73 7.07
N ALA A 294 -3.04 -25.87 8.29
CA ALA A 294 -4.28 -26.60 8.53
C ALA A 294 -5.48 -25.87 7.92
N PHE A 295 -5.51 -24.55 8.05
CA PHE A 295 -6.57 -23.69 7.56
C PHE A 295 -6.68 -23.62 6.04
N VAL A 296 -5.53 -23.66 5.34
CA VAL A 296 -5.48 -23.73 3.88
C VAL A 296 -5.85 -25.14 3.40
N ARG A 297 -5.35 -26.18 4.08
CA ARG A 297 -5.66 -27.58 3.74
C ARG A 297 -7.15 -27.90 3.86
N SER A 298 -7.87 -27.27 4.79
CA SER A 298 -9.32 -27.49 4.95
C SER A 298 -10.17 -26.83 3.85
N ARG A 299 -9.55 -26.13 2.89
CA ARG A 299 -10.28 -25.45 1.80
C ARG A 299 -10.50 -26.39 0.61
N PRO A 300 -11.64 -26.28 -0.09
CA PRO A 300 -11.92 -27.06 -1.30
C PRO A 300 -10.78 -27.03 -2.31
N GLU A 301 -10.53 -28.15 -3.01
CA GLU A 301 -9.39 -28.30 -3.92
C GLU A 301 -9.49 -27.41 -5.17
N ASP A 302 -10.73 -27.19 -5.63
CA ASP A 302 -11.13 -26.35 -6.76
C ASP A 302 -11.12 -24.84 -6.42
N GLN A 303 -10.94 -24.46 -5.16
CA GLN A 303 -10.85 -23.07 -4.77
C GLN A 303 -9.44 -22.51 -5.06
N SER A 304 -9.38 -21.34 -5.70
CA SER A 304 -8.15 -20.56 -5.83
C SER A 304 -7.92 -19.72 -4.56
N ILE A 305 -6.70 -19.81 -4.01
CA ILE A 305 -6.34 -19.19 -2.74
C ILE A 305 -5.04 -18.41 -2.91
N VAL A 306 -5.01 -17.18 -2.41
CA VAL A 306 -3.81 -16.36 -2.26
C VAL A 306 -3.45 -16.26 -0.79
N VAL A 307 -2.21 -16.57 -0.43
CA VAL A 307 -1.71 -16.44 0.95
C VAL A 307 -0.56 -15.43 0.98
N THR A 308 -0.67 -14.42 1.83
CA THR A 308 0.28 -13.30 1.91
C THR A 308 0.64 -12.96 3.36
N ASN A 309 1.62 -12.08 3.55
CA ASN A 309 2.15 -11.67 4.87
C ASN A 309 2.76 -12.83 5.69
N ILE A 310 3.26 -13.87 5.02
CA ILE A 310 3.83 -15.07 5.65
C ILE A 310 5.37 -15.05 5.63
N GLY A 311 5.98 -15.71 6.62
CA GLY A 311 7.41 -15.96 6.61
C GLY A 311 7.80 -17.19 5.78
N PHE A 312 9.09 -17.29 5.43
CA PHE A 312 9.67 -18.42 4.69
C PHE A 312 9.28 -19.80 5.25
N GLN A 313 9.44 -19.99 6.58
CA GLN A 313 9.10 -21.25 7.24
C GLN A 313 7.61 -21.61 7.11
N THR A 314 6.74 -20.61 7.19
CA THR A 314 5.29 -20.79 7.03
C THR A 314 4.95 -21.16 5.59
N SER A 315 5.60 -20.55 4.59
CA SER A 315 5.47 -20.94 3.18
C SER A 315 5.82 -22.42 2.96
N GLY A 316 6.91 -22.91 3.55
CA GLY A 316 7.30 -24.33 3.49
C GLY A 316 6.23 -25.26 4.07
N ARG A 317 5.76 -24.98 5.28
CA ARG A 317 4.74 -25.78 5.98
C ARG A 317 3.41 -25.83 5.23
N ILE A 318 2.98 -24.72 4.61
CA ILE A 318 1.75 -24.70 3.79
C ILE A 318 1.92 -25.63 2.59
N THR A 319 3.02 -25.52 1.84
CA THR A 319 3.24 -26.35 0.65
C THR A 319 3.35 -27.83 0.98
N GLU A 320 4.01 -28.19 2.08
CA GLU A 320 4.05 -29.57 2.59
C GLU A 320 2.66 -30.12 2.91
N ALA A 321 1.76 -29.27 3.45
CA ALA A 321 0.40 -29.67 3.81
C ALA A 321 -0.55 -29.87 2.61
N LEU A 322 -0.19 -29.41 1.41
CA LEU A 322 -1.09 -29.35 0.24
C LEU A 322 -0.98 -30.53 -0.74
N ALA A 323 -0.18 -31.56 -0.43
CA ALA A 323 -0.22 -32.92 -0.99
C ALA A 323 -0.66 -33.06 -2.47
N GLY A 324 -0.04 -32.31 -3.39
CA GLY A 324 -0.28 -32.43 -4.85
C GLY A 324 -1.21 -31.39 -5.46
N ARG A 325 -1.80 -30.49 -4.66
CA ARG A 325 -2.48 -29.30 -5.20
C ARG A 325 -1.47 -28.40 -5.93
N PRO A 326 -1.87 -27.75 -7.04
CA PRO A 326 -1.01 -26.76 -7.70
C PRO A 326 -0.67 -25.62 -6.73
N VAL A 327 0.63 -25.32 -6.62
CA VAL A 327 1.16 -24.23 -5.81
C VAL A 327 2.20 -23.46 -6.62
N LEU A 328 2.05 -22.13 -6.64
CA LEU A 328 3.04 -21.19 -7.11
C LEU A 328 3.53 -20.35 -5.92
N LEU A 329 4.84 -20.37 -5.70
CA LEU A 329 5.50 -19.50 -4.73
C LEU A 329 5.98 -18.26 -5.43
N GLY A 330 5.79 -17.10 -4.82
CA GLY A 330 6.43 -15.90 -5.29
C GLY A 330 7.08 -15.10 -4.18
N PHE A 331 7.95 -14.20 -4.61
CA PHE A 331 8.65 -13.27 -3.74
C PHE A 331 8.79 -11.92 -4.43
N HIS A 332 8.60 -10.86 -3.64
CA HIS A 332 8.97 -9.50 -4.00
C HIS A 332 9.43 -8.78 -2.75
N GLU A 333 10.41 -7.88 -2.85
CA GLU A 333 11.00 -7.22 -1.68
C GLU A 333 9.98 -6.49 -0.78
N ASN A 334 8.97 -5.86 -1.37
CA ASN A 334 7.96 -5.08 -0.62
C ASN A 334 6.80 -5.94 -0.10
N THR A 335 6.65 -7.15 -0.62
CA THR A 335 5.49 -8.02 -0.36
C THR A 335 5.90 -9.24 0.48
N GLY A 336 7.19 -9.59 0.46
CA GLY A 336 7.71 -10.82 1.04
C GLY A 336 7.26 -12.06 0.26
N PRO A 337 7.37 -13.24 0.90
CA PRO A 337 6.83 -14.48 0.36
C PRO A 337 5.30 -14.46 0.24
N TRP A 338 4.80 -15.00 -0.87
CA TRP A 338 3.38 -15.24 -1.09
C TRP A 338 3.15 -16.59 -1.79
N LEU A 339 1.96 -17.15 -1.64
CA LEU A 339 1.52 -18.35 -2.35
C LEU A 339 0.26 -18.05 -3.16
N LEU A 340 0.21 -18.62 -4.36
CA LEU A 340 -1.01 -18.85 -5.12
C LEU A 340 -1.26 -20.35 -5.19
N ILE A 341 -2.46 -20.79 -4.85
CA ILE A 341 -2.83 -22.20 -4.70
C ILE A 341 -4.11 -22.47 -5.51
N GLY A 342 -4.20 -23.65 -6.11
CA GLY A 342 -5.41 -24.09 -6.82
C GLY A 342 -5.42 -23.75 -8.33
N PRO A 343 -6.60 -23.70 -8.97
CA PRO A 343 -6.71 -23.60 -10.44
C PRO A 343 -6.02 -22.39 -11.06
N ALA A 344 -6.00 -21.24 -10.36
CA ALA A 344 -5.37 -20.00 -10.84
C ALA A 344 -3.87 -20.14 -11.15
N VAL A 345 -3.18 -21.14 -10.58
CA VAL A 345 -1.74 -21.36 -10.80
C VAL A 345 -1.42 -21.58 -12.28
N ALA A 346 -2.26 -22.33 -13.01
CA ALA A 346 -2.04 -22.60 -14.42
C ALA A 346 -2.07 -21.32 -15.27
N SER A 347 -3.00 -20.41 -14.97
CA SER A 347 -3.12 -19.10 -15.64
C SER A 347 -2.03 -18.13 -15.20
N ALA A 348 -1.47 -18.27 -13.99
CA ALA A 348 -0.41 -17.40 -13.49
C ALA A 348 0.96 -17.66 -14.13
N LEU A 349 1.31 -18.94 -14.40
CA LEU A 349 2.65 -19.31 -14.89
C LEU A 349 3.09 -18.55 -16.15
N PRO A 350 2.25 -18.38 -17.20
CA PRO A 350 2.61 -17.61 -18.39
C PRO A 350 3.07 -16.16 -18.10
N TYR A 351 2.47 -15.49 -17.12
CA TYR A 351 2.82 -14.11 -16.75
C TYR A 351 4.26 -13.99 -16.22
N TYR A 352 4.78 -15.06 -15.63
CA TYR A 352 6.10 -15.08 -14.99
C TYR A 352 7.20 -15.68 -15.85
N ARG A 353 6.97 -15.92 -17.15
CA ARG A 353 8.00 -16.44 -18.09
C ARG A 353 9.01 -15.40 -18.56
N THR A 354 9.05 -14.23 -17.93
CA THR A 354 10.02 -13.18 -18.26
C THR A 354 11.35 -13.41 -17.54
N GLN A 355 12.44 -12.85 -18.07
CA GLN A 355 13.74 -12.89 -17.41
C GLN A 355 13.70 -12.22 -16.02
N ARG A 356 12.88 -11.17 -15.85
CA ARG A 356 12.76 -10.44 -14.58
C ARG A 356 12.02 -11.25 -13.53
N SER A 357 11.06 -12.07 -13.95
CA SER A 357 10.26 -12.91 -13.07
C SER A 357 10.89 -14.28 -12.78
N THR A 358 11.92 -14.65 -13.54
CA THR A 358 12.65 -15.90 -13.31
C THR A 358 13.84 -15.64 -12.37
N PRO A 359 13.93 -16.32 -11.21
CA PRO A 359 15.09 -16.20 -10.33
C PRO A 359 16.40 -16.61 -11.04
N PHE A 360 17.50 -15.93 -10.71
CA PHE A 360 18.82 -16.25 -11.26
C PHE A 360 19.16 -17.74 -11.09
N ALA A 361 19.65 -18.36 -12.17
CA ALA A 361 19.98 -19.79 -12.23
C ALA A 361 18.80 -20.75 -11.96
N MET A 362 17.55 -20.30 -12.09
CA MET A 362 16.37 -21.16 -12.19
C MET A 362 15.88 -21.21 -13.65
N ARG A 363 15.25 -22.33 -14.02
CA ARG A 363 14.51 -22.41 -15.29
C ARG A 363 13.18 -21.68 -15.12
N ALA A 364 12.75 -20.98 -16.17
CA ALA A 364 11.39 -20.45 -16.26
C ALA A 364 10.38 -21.60 -16.09
N THR A 365 9.34 -21.33 -15.32
CA THR A 365 8.31 -22.31 -14.92
C THR A 365 7.20 -22.47 -15.94
#